data_AF-A0A1U7I1Q3-F1
#
_entry.id   AF-A0A1U7I1Q3-F1
#
_cell.length_a   1.000
_cell.length_b   1.000
_cell.length_c   1.000
_cell.angle_alpha   90.00
_cell.angle_beta   90.00
_cell.angle_gamma   90.00
#
_symmetry.space_group_name_H-M   'P 1'
#
loop_
_entity.id
_entity.type
_entity.pdbx_description
1 polymer ?
#
loop_
_entity_poly.entity_id
_entity_poly.type
_entity_poly.pdbx_seq_one_letter_code
_entity_poly.pdbx_strand_id
1 'polypeptide(L)'
;MAVAGKLELTIKINDFPTNVETVDNGWKRFEVDCDGRIASITVKPKVFKKLEEALANYPMWVAAIAGKMGELTNDGFVLNEPNIQVFERKPKAPKEPVATPSAE
;
A
#
# COMPACT_ATOMS: atom_id res chain seq x y z
N MET A 1 30.76 10.52 -15.99
CA MET A 1 30.73 9.72 -14.76
C MET A 1 29.34 9.81 -14.17
N ALA A 2 28.74 8.68 -13.76
CA ALA A 2 27.47 8.69 -13.06
C ALA A 2 27.69 8.84 -11.55
N VAL A 3 26.86 9.65 -10.89
CA VAL A 3 26.85 9.81 -9.42
C VAL A 3 26.06 8.63 -8.82
N ALA A 4 26.55 8.07 -7.71
CA ALA A 4 25.81 7.03 -7.00
C ALA A 4 24.52 7.61 -6.40
N GLY A 5 23.38 6.97 -6.70
CA GLY A 5 22.06 7.33 -6.16
C GLY A 5 21.40 6.13 -5.48
N LYS A 6 20.47 6.41 -4.57
CA LYS A 6 19.61 5.40 -3.94
C LYS A 6 18.23 5.46 -4.57
N LEU A 7 17.75 4.33 -5.09
CA LEU A 7 16.40 4.20 -5.62
C LEU A 7 15.47 3.66 -4.52
N GLU A 8 14.45 4.44 -4.17
CA GLU A 8 13.41 4.05 -3.21
C GLU A 8 12.04 4.15 -3.89
N LEU A 9 11.20 3.15 -3.67
CA LEU A 9 9.85 3.05 -4.21
C LEU A 9 8.84 3.13 -3.08
N THR A 10 7.69 3.73 -3.35
CA THR A 10 6.55 3.74 -2.42
C THR A 10 5.29 3.35 -3.17
N ILE A 11 4.68 2.25 -2.76
CA ILE A 11 3.44 1.71 -3.30
C ILE A 11 2.33 2.06 -2.33
N LYS A 12 1.20 2.60 -2.81
CA LYS A 12 0.06 2.94 -1.97
C LYS A 12 -1.12 2.03 -2.30
N ILE A 13 -1.68 1.42 -1.27
CA ILE A 13 -2.89 0.61 -1.37
C ILE A 13 -3.96 1.17 -0.44
N ASN A 14 -5.21 1.11 -0.87
CA ASN A 14 -6.39 1.46 -0.07
C ASN A 14 -7.31 0.25 0.16
N ASP A 15 -6.90 -0.91 -0.33
CA ASP A 15 -7.58 -2.19 -0.20
C ASP A 15 -6.61 -3.21 0.38
N PHE A 16 -7.15 -4.16 1.11
CA PHE A 16 -6.37 -5.22 1.72
C PHE A 16 -6.00 -6.28 0.67
N PRO A 17 -4.73 -6.74 0.61
CA PRO A 17 -4.33 -7.77 -0.34
C PRO A 17 -5.10 -9.07 -0.10
N THR A 18 -5.71 -9.63 -1.14
CA THR A 18 -6.52 -10.87 -1.04
C THR A 18 -5.65 -12.13 -1.00
N ASN A 19 -4.50 -12.11 -1.67
CA ASN A 19 -3.61 -13.27 -1.82
C ASN A 19 -2.39 -13.12 -0.92
N VAL A 20 -2.61 -13.26 0.40
CA VAL A 20 -1.54 -13.20 1.39
C VAL A 20 -1.10 -14.61 1.76
N GLU A 21 0.10 -14.96 1.35
CA GLU A 21 0.74 -16.22 1.69
C GLU A 21 1.60 -16.06 2.94
N THR A 22 1.65 -17.11 3.76
CA THR A 22 2.59 -17.16 4.88
C THR A 22 3.77 -18.01 4.45
N VAL A 23 4.94 -17.39 4.37
CA VAL A 23 6.20 -18.05 3.98
C VAL A 23 7.04 -18.35 5.21
N ASP A 24 8.28 -18.80 4.99
CA ASP A 24 9.24 -19.11 6.04
C ASP A 24 9.33 -18.03 7.13
N ASN A 25 9.55 -18.49 8.35
CA ASN A 25 9.68 -17.62 9.52
C ASN A 25 8.41 -16.83 9.87
N GLY A 26 7.24 -17.25 9.33
CA GLY A 26 5.94 -16.62 9.58
C GLY A 26 5.78 -15.27 8.87
N TRP A 27 6.61 -14.98 7.86
CA TRP A 27 6.52 -13.74 7.09
C TRP A 27 5.32 -13.80 6.15
N LYS A 28 4.76 -12.63 5.86
CA LYS A 28 3.59 -12.47 5.01
C LYS A 28 4.06 -11.98 3.66
N ARG A 29 3.83 -12.79 2.62
CA ARG A 29 4.09 -12.45 1.23
C ARG A 29 2.78 -12.12 0.55
N PHE A 30 2.74 -11.04 -0.19
CA PHE A 30 1.61 -10.68 -1.03
C PHE A 30 2.10 -9.88 -2.23
N GLU A 31 1.23 -9.75 -3.22
CA GLU A 31 1.53 -9.07 -4.47
C GLU A 31 0.63 -7.86 -4.65
N VAL A 32 1.17 -6.81 -5.26
CA VAL A 32 0.43 -5.59 -5.57
C VAL A 32 0.66 -5.25 -7.03
N ASP A 33 -0.42 -5.16 -7.81
CA ASP A 33 -0.36 -4.63 -9.16
C ASP A 33 -0.12 -3.12 -9.14
N CYS A 34 0.96 -2.71 -9.80
CA CYS A 34 1.36 -1.32 -9.95
C CYS A 34 1.32 -0.96 -11.44
N ASP A 35 0.12 -0.83 -12.01
CA ASP A 35 -0.09 -0.46 -13.42
C ASP A 35 0.48 -1.53 -14.38
N GLY A 36 0.15 -2.80 -14.11
CA GLY A 36 0.65 -3.95 -14.88
C GLY A 36 2.06 -4.40 -14.49
N ARG A 37 2.64 -3.83 -13.42
CA ARG A 37 3.90 -4.31 -12.80
C ARG A 37 3.62 -4.91 -11.43
N ILE A 38 3.84 -6.21 -11.30
CA ILE A 38 3.58 -6.93 -10.06
C ILE A 38 4.73 -6.72 -9.08
N ALA A 39 4.43 -6.03 -7.98
CA ALA A 39 5.35 -5.86 -6.86
C ALA A 39 5.17 -7.00 -5.85
N SER A 40 6.14 -7.91 -5.79
CA SER A 40 6.20 -8.96 -4.77
C SER A 40 6.74 -8.39 -3.46
N ILE A 41 5.93 -8.41 -2.41
CA ILE A 41 6.23 -7.81 -1.11
C ILE A 41 6.21 -8.88 -0.04
N THR A 42 7.33 -9.03 0.67
CA THR A 42 7.43 -9.95 1.82
C THR A 42 7.76 -9.15 3.08
N VAL A 43 6.84 -9.12 4.03
CA VAL A 43 6.96 -8.35 5.27
C VAL A 43 6.93 -9.26 6.49
N LYS A 44 7.60 -8.81 7.57
CA LYS A 44 7.51 -9.46 8.87
C LYS A 44 6.07 -9.41 9.39
N PRO A 45 5.60 -10.40 10.16
CA PRO A 45 4.23 -10.42 10.69
C PRO A 45 3.92 -9.19 11.55
N LYS A 46 4.91 -8.63 12.27
CA LYS A 46 4.74 -7.37 13.02
C LYS A 46 4.42 -6.16 12.13
N VAL A 47 4.98 -6.10 10.92
CA VAL A 47 4.74 -5.02 9.96
C VAL A 47 3.38 -5.23 9.28
N PHE A 48 3.07 -6.47 8.89
CA PHE A 48 1.79 -6.84 8.32
C PHE A 48 0.61 -6.56 9.27
N LYS A 49 0.79 -6.80 10.57
CA LYS A 49 -0.23 -6.55 11.59
C LYS A 49 -0.75 -5.11 11.60
N LYS A 50 0.09 -4.12 11.24
CA LYS A 50 -0.36 -2.72 11.10
C LYS A 50 -1.43 -2.55 10.02
N LEU A 51 -1.34 -3.34 8.95
CA LEU A 51 -2.31 -3.36 7.86
C LEU A 51 -3.63 -4.01 8.31
N GLU A 52 -3.55 -5.12 9.04
CA GLU A 52 -4.72 -5.80 9.62
C GLU A 52 -5.44 -4.91 10.64
N GLU A 53 -4.68 -4.24 11.51
CA GLU A 53 -5.22 -3.27 12.46
C GLU A 53 -5.91 -2.12 11.74
N ALA A 54 -5.35 -1.61 10.65
CA ALA A 54 -5.99 -0.55 9.89
C ALA A 54 -7.32 -0.99 9.25
N LEU A 55 -7.37 -2.20 8.68
CA LEU A 55 -8.60 -2.78 8.15
C LEU A 55 -9.68 -2.94 9.23
N ALA A 56 -9.29 -3.30 10.46
CA ALA A 56 -10.22 -3.50 11.57
C ALA A 56 -10.68 -2.18 12.23
N ASN A 57 -9.81 -1.18 12.30
CA ASN A 57 -10.06 0.05 13.06
C ASN A 57 -10.54 1.22 12.20
N TYR A 58 -10.25 1.24 10.90
CA TYR A 58 -10.56 2.36 10.02
C TYR A 58 -11.47 1.94 8.86
N PRO A 59 -12.63 2.58 8.67
CA PRO A 59 -13.51 2.28 7.54
C PRO A 59 -12.89 2.67 6.19
N MET A 60 -11.99 3.67 6.19
CA MET A 60 -11.18 4.05 5.04
C MET A 60 -9.75 4.32 5.50
N TRP A 61 -8.80 3.71 4.82
CA TRP A 61 -7.39 3.84 5.12
C TRP A 61 -6.56 3.81 3.83
N VAL A 62 -5.31 4.28 3.93
CA VAL A 62 -4.29 4.12 2.88
C VAL A 62 -3.02 3.64 3.53
N ALA A 63 -2.48 2.53 3.05
CA ALA A 63 -1.17 2.06 3.44
C ALA A 63 -0.14 2.47 2.40
N ALA A 64 0.92 3.13 2.84
CA ALA A 64 2.14 3.36 2.08
C ALA A 64 3.15 2.26 2.42
N ILE A 65 3.55 1.52 1.39
CA ILE A 65 4.54 0.44 1.44
C ILE A 65 5.80 0.97 0.78
N ALA A 66 6.77 1.38 1.58
CA ALA A 66 8.05 1.91 1.11
C ALA A 66 9.13 0.83 1.16
N GLY A 67 10.02 0.83 0.18
CA GLY A 67 11.14 -0.11 0.12
C GLY A 67 12.11 0.21 -1.01
N LYS A 68 13.11 -0.66 -1.17
CA LYS A 68 14.06 -0.59 -2.28
C LYS A 68 13.61 -1.50 -3.41
N MET A 69 13.86 -1.07 -4.64
CA MET A 69 13.69 -1.96 -5.79
C MET A 69 14.70 -3.11 -5.69
N GLY A 70 14.20 -4.33 -5.58
CA GLY A 70 14.98 -5.54 -5.53
C GLY A 70 15.11 -6.21 -6.90
N GLU A 71 15.14 -7.53 -6.88
CA GLU A 71 15.25 -8.34 -8.09
C GLU A 71 14.04 -8.14 -9.00
N LEU A 72 14.30 -8.00 -10.30
CA LEU A 72 13.26 -7.99 -11.32
C LEU A 72 12.72 -9.41 -11.48
N THR A 73 11.39 -9.53 -11.51
CA THR A 73 10.68 -10.77 -11.82
C THR A 73 10.15 -10.69 -13.26
N ASN A 74 9.59 -11.79 -13.79
CA ASN A 74 8.99 -11.77 -15.13
C ASN A 74 7.88 -10.72 -15.25
N ASP A 75 7.11 -10.53 -14.18
CA ASP A 75 5.92 -9.68 -14.17
C ASP A 75 6.12 -8.35 -13.43
N GLY A 76 7.30 -8.12 -12.85
CA GLY A 76 7.58 -6.88 -12.10
C GLY A 76 8.87 -6.94 -11.29
N PHE A 77 8.78 -6.81 -9.97
CA PHE A 77 9.95 -6.76 -9.09
C PHE A 77 9.64 -7.16 -7.65
N VAL A 78 10.68 -7.55 -6.91
CA VAL A 78 10.64 -7.77 -5.46
C VAL A 78 10.90 -6.45 -4.74
N LEU A 79 10.08 -6.09 -3.77
CA LEU A 79 10.31 -4.93 -2.91
C LEU A 79 11.17 -5.34 -1.71
N ASN A 80 12.43 -4.90 -1.70
CA ASN A 80 13.38 -5.17 -0.63
C ASN A 80 13.22 -4.21 0.54
N GLU A 81 13.47 -4.72 1.75
CA GLU A 81 13.33 -3.99 3.02
C GLU A 81 11.98 -3.24 3.16
N PRO A 82 10.84 -3.90 2.89
CA PRO A 82 9.55 -3.22 2.86
C PRO A 82 9.10 -2.79 4.27
N ASN A 83 8.61 -1.55 4.37
CA ASN A 83 8.00 -1.01 5.57
C ASN A 83 6.62 -0.41 5.27
N ILE A 84 5.65 -0.70 6.13
CA ILE A 84 4.26 -0.27 6.00
C ILE A 84 3.95 0.86 6.98
N GLN A 85 3.38 1.95 6.47
CA GLN A 85 2.77 3.03 7.23
C GLN A 85 1.32 3.18 6.79
N VAL A 86 0.39 3.12 7.75
CA VAL A 86 -1.04 3.27 7.45
C VAL A 86 -1.55 4.62 7.93
N PHE A 87 -2.38 5.24 7.11
CA PHE A 87 -3.00 6.52 7.36
C PHE A 87 -4.53 6.35 7.32
N GLU A 88 -5.22 6.78 8.37
CA GLU A 88 -6.68 6.87 8.37
C GLU A 88 -7.12 7.94 7.37
N ARG A 89 -8.10 7.60 6.52
CA ARG A 89 -8.80 8.58 5.71
C ARG A 89 -10.17 8.83 6.29
N LYS A 90 -10.41 10.06 6.76
CA LYS A 90 -11.77 10.50 7.06
C LYS A 90 -12.53 10.71 5.75
N PRO A 91 -13.80 10.29 5.66
CA PRO A 91 -14.65 10.69 4.54
C PRO A 91 -14.59 12.22 4.45
N LYS A 92 -14.30 12.75 3.25
CA LYS A 92 -14.69 14.13 2.99
C LYS A 92 -16.21 14.14 3.16
N ALA A 93 -16.71 14.93 4.11
CA ALA A 93 -18.14 15.16 4.24
C ALA A 93 -18.68 15.42 2.83
N PRO A 94 -19.78 14.76 2.41
CA PRO A 94 -20.40 15.06 1.14
C PRO A 94 -20.62 16.57 1.13
N LYS A 95 -20.01 17.25 0.15
CA LYS A 95 -20.24 18.66 -0.07
C LYS A 95 -21.73 18.75 -0.35
N GLU A 96 -22.50 19.22 0.65
CA GLU A 96 -23.93 19.44 0.51
C GLU A 96 -24.14 20.16 -0.83
N PRO A 97 -24.99 19.64 -1.73
CA PRO A 97 -25.31 20.37 -2.94
C PRO A 97 -25.90 21.69 -2.48
N VAL A 98 -25.15 22.77 -2.73
CA VAL A 98 -25.55 24.14 -2.41
C VAL A 98 -26.90 24.32 -3.10
N ALA A 99 -27.97 24.35 -2.29
CA ALA A 99 -29.30 24.59 -2.78
C ALA A 99 -29.28 25.94 -3.48
N THR A 100 -29.34 25.93 -4.82
CA THR A 100 -29.61 27.10 -5.63
C THR A 100 -30.98 27.63 -5.19
N PRO A 101 -31.10 28.83 -4.60
CA PRO A 101 -32.40 29.42 -4.39
C PRO A 101 -32.93 29.79 -5.78
N SER A 102 -33.95 29.07 -6.25
CA SER A 102 -34.80 29.60 -7.31
C SER A 102 -35.51 30.80 -6.73
N ALA A 103 -35.23 31.97 -7.30
CA ALA A 103 -35.96 33.19 -7.07
C ALA A 103 -37.37 33.04 -7.67
N GLU A 104 -38.38 33.35 -6.87
CA GLU A 104 -39.74 33.68 -7.30
C GLU A 104 -40.00 35.16 -7.00
#